data_AF-A0A1C5FLL7-F1
#
_entry.id   AF-A0A1C5FLL7-F1
#
_cell.length_a   1.000
_cell.length_b   1.000
_cell.length_c   1.000
_cell.angle_alpha   90.00
_cell.angle_beta   90.00
_cell.angle_gamma   90.00
#
_symmetry.space_group_name_H-M   'P 1'
#
loop_
_entity.id
_entity.type
_entity.pdbx_description
1 polymer ?
#
loop_
_entity_poly.entity_id
_entity_poly.type
_entity_poly.pdbx_seq_one_letter_code
_entity_poly.pdbx_strand_id
1 'polypeptide(L)'
;MSTAVTTSDPERTGPAGPLDRLRALYGEHRLAAEYPAVPGLLAELAEPDDGLAQLSRAGRLLAKVAPEDIVERHPGVVPATVAVTGHGTVDGLTAPLTAELARHGIPLRRSAGDHDAWRRDLQDTGSHLYAPGTELALCLLDAHIIFDELPLPWRTEDVARTAAGKLDLLDRLAARYDEHGGGTLVLNTLPLLPQHTQQLIDHRSRTELSIAWREFNIGLLRLPPPPPPPPPP
;
A
#
# COMPACT_ATOMS: atom_id res chain seq x y z
N MET A 1 -55.89 20.58 11.43
CA MET A 1 -55.13 20.19 12.62
C MET A 1 -54.29 18.97 12.25
N SER A 2 -53.00 19.18 12.02
CA SER A 2 -52.06 18.18 11.52
C SER A 2 -51.07 17.89 12.65
N THR A 3 -51.15 16.71 13.23
CA THR A 3 -50.25 16.25 14.29
C THR A 3 -49.03 15.62 13.63
N ALA A 4 -47.93 16.37 13.64
CA ALA A 4 -46.61 15.85 13.31
C ALA A 4 -46.16 14.91 14.44
N VAL A 5 -45.93 13.64 14.11
CA VAL A 5 -45.21 12.72 14.98
C VAL A 5 -43.73 13.00 14.79
N THR A 6 -43.14 13.69 15.75
CA THR A 6 -41.70 13.81 15.92
C THR A 6 -41.21 12.50 16.54
N THR A 7 -40.74 11.56 15.73
CA THR A 7 -39.98 10.40 16.21
C THR A 7 -38.55 10.85 16.47
N SER A 8 -38.33 11.49 17.62
CA SER A 8 -37.02 11.58 18.24
C SER A 8 -36.69 10.21 18.81
N ASP A 9 -35.78 9.49 18.16
CA ASP A 9 -35.28 8.20 18.62
C ASP A 9 -34.24 8.43 19.73
N PRO A 10 -34.52 8.10 21.01
CA PRO A 10 -33.68 8.46 22.15
C PRO A 10 -32.71 7.36 22.62
N GLU A 11 -32.41 6.34 21.79
CA GLU A 11 -31.58 5.18 22.20
C GLU A 11 -30.42 4.88 21.24
N ARG A 12 -29.47 5.81 21.15
CA ARG A 12 -28.13 5.51 20.65
C ARG A 12 -27.07 5.72 21.73
N THR A 13 -27.31 5.14 22.90
CA THR A 13 -26.43 5.16 24.07
C THR A 13 -25.78 3.78 24.28
N GLY A 14 -25.27 3.19 23.20
CA GLY A 14 -24.27 2.13 23.33
C GLY A 14 -22.91 2.73 23.73
N PRO A 15 -22.00 1.96 24.34
CA PRO A 15 -20.64 2.44 24.56
C PRO A 15 -20.05 2.86 23.21
N ALA A 16 -19.52 4.08 23.12
CA ALA A 16 -18.92 4.60 21.89
C ALA A 16 -17.85 3.61 21.40
N GLY A 17 -18.07 3.05 20.21
CA GLY A 17 -17.17 2.08 19.60
C GLY A 17 -15.81 2.71 19.30
N PRO A 18 -14.75 1.92 19.04
CA PRO A 18 -13.40 2.45 18.90
C PRO A 18 -13.26 3.50 17.78
N LEU A 19 -14.01 3.34 16.68
CA LEU A 19 -14.04 4.29 15.58
C LEU A 19 -14.71 5.62 15.97
N ASP A 20 -15.74 5.58 16.81
CA ASP A 20 -16.39 6.80 17.31
C ASP A 20 -15.50 7.53 18.31
N ARG A 21 -14.71 6.80 19.11
CA ARG A 21 -13.66 7.40 19.95
C ARG A 21 -12.58 8.08 19.12
N LEU A 22 -12.08 7.42 18.06
CA LEU A 22 -11.12 8.04 17.13
C LEU A 22 -11.70 9.31 16.47
N ARG A 23 -12.98 9.29 16.07
CA ARG A 23 -13.66 10.47 15.53
C ARG A 23 -13.78 11.59 16.55
N ALA A 24 -14.09 11.27 17.81
CA ALA A 24 -14.15 12.27 18.89
C ALA A 24 -12.77 12.90 19.12
N LEU A 25 -11.71 12.09 19.24
CA LEU A 25 -10.33 12.59 19.37
C LEU A 25 -9.91 13.48 18.19
N TYR A 26 -10.28 13.10 16.97
CA TYR A 26 -10.03 13.93 15.78
C TYR A 26 -10.83 15.24 15.80
N GLY A 27 -12.13 15.18 16.13
CA GLY A 27 -13.01 16.35 16.20
C GLY A 27 -12.63 17.34 17.31
N GLU A 28 -12.04 16.85 18.40
CA GLU A 28 -11.51 17.66 19.51
C GLU A 28 -10.06 18.12 19.28
N HIS A 29 -9.44 17.82 18.14
CA HIS A 29 -8.02 18.09 17.85
C HIS A 29 -7.04 17.49 18.88
N ARG A 30 -7.42 16.38 19.52
CA ARG A 30 -6.63 15.68 20.55
C ARG A 30 -5.91 14.44 20.04
N LEU A 31 -6.17 14.02 18.81
CA LEU A 31 -5.62 12.77 18.25
C LEU A 31 -4.08 12.69 18.33
N ALA A 32 -3.37 13.79 18.10
CA ALA A 32 -1.91 13.82 18.21
C ALA A 32 -1.40 13.73 19.66
N ALA A 33 -2.14 14.28 20.63
CA ALA A 33 -1.80 14.25 22.06
C ALA A 33 -2.18 12.94 22.75
N GLU A 34 -3.18 12.24 22.20
CA GLU A 34 -3.70 10.98 22.70
C GLU A 34 -3.24 9.81 21.80
N TYR A 35 -2.18 10.01 21.01
CA TYR A 35 -1.68 9.01 20.07
C TYR A 35 -1.34 7.65 20.72
N PRO A 36 -0.81 7.58 21.96
CA PRO A 36 -0.57 6.31 22.63
C PRO A 36 -1.81 5.41 22.81
N ALA A 37 -3.02 5.96 22.74
CA ALA A 37 -4.26 5.17 22.80
C ALA A 37 -4.67 4.61 21.42
N VAL A 38 -4.17 5.17 20.32
CA VAL A 38 -4.55 4.81 18.94
C VAL A 38 -4.27 3.34 18.61
N PRO A 39 -3.10 2.74 18.94
CA PRO A 39 -2.83 1.33 18.67
C PRO A 39 -3.90 0.39 19.22
N GLY A 40 -4.33 0.60 20.47
CA GLY A 40 -5.36 -0.21 21.12
C GLY A 40 -6.71 -0.07 20.42
N LEU A 41 -7.11 1.15 20.07
CA LEU A 41 -8.36 1.39 19.34
C LEU A 41 -8.35 0.71 17.97
N LEU A 42 -7.23 0.75 17.25
CA LEU A 42 -7.09 0.09 15.94
C LEU A 42 -7.06 -1.43 16.06
N ALA A 43 -6.45 -1.99 17.11
CA ALA A 43 -6.51 -3.42 17.38
C ALA A 43 -7.96 -3.87 17.62
N GLU A 44 -8.74 -3.13 18.43
CA GLU A 44 -10.17 -3.41 18.65
C GLU A 44 -10.99 -3.32 17.34
N LEU A 45 -10.65 -2.41 16.42
CA LEU A 45 -11.30 -2.32 15.10
C LEU A 45 -10.95 -3.47 14.16
N ALA A 46 -9.84 -4.18 14.38
CA ALA A 46 -9.39 -5.25 13.49
C ALA A 46 -10.10 -6.60 13.77
N GLU A 47 -10.67 -6.77 14.96
CA GLU A 47 -11.29 -8.02 15.42
C GLU A 47 -12.59 -8.42 14.68
N PRO A 48 -13.53 -7.51 14.36
CA PRO A 48 -14.79 -7.88 13.72
C PRO A 48 -14.61 -8.30 12.24
N ASP A 49 -15.61 -9.01 11.69
CA ASP A 49 -15.61 -9.45 10.28
C ASP A 49 -15.47 -8.29 9.27
N ASP A 50 -15.92 -7.08 9.62
CA ASP A 50 -15.78 -5.87 8.82
C ASP A 50 -14.52 -5.04 9.16
N GLY A 51 -13.60 -5.61 9.92
CA GLY A 51 -12.45 -4.90 10.50
C GLY A 51 -11.55 -4.22 9.48
N LEU A 52 -11.32 -4.83 8.31
CA LEU A 52 -10.57 -4.18 7.21
C LEU A 52 -11.23 -2.87 6.73
N ALA A 53 -12.56 -2.86 6.65
CA ALA A 53 -13.32 -1.67 6.26
C ALA A 53 -13.28 -0.62 7.37
N GLN A 54 -13.33 -1.04 8.64
CA GLN A 54 -13.23 -0.14 9.80
C GLN A 54 -11.82 0.49 9.91
N LEU A 55 -10.76 -0.30 9.78
CA LEU A 55 -9.37 0.16 9.71
C LEU A 55 -9.17 1.14 8.56
N SER A 56 -9.72 0.86 7.37
CA SER A 56 -9.65 1.79 6.23
C SER A 56 -10.33 3.13 6.55
N ARG A 57 -11.43 3.14 7.30
CA ARG A 57 -12.08 4.39 7.74
C ARG A 57 -11.25 5.13 8.78
N ALA A 58 -10.66 4.42 9.74
CA ALA A 58 -9.77 4.99 10.74
C ALA A 58 -8.51 5.59 10.11
N GLY A 59 -7.89 4.88 9.17
CA GLY A 59 -6.74 5.34 8.41
C GLY A 59 -6.97 6.64 7.65
N ARG A 60 -8.17 6.86 7.08
CA ARG A 60 -8.54 8.14 6.45
C ARG A 60 -8.59 9.31 7.44
N LEU A 61 -8.91 9.06 8.71
CA LEU A 61 -8.88 10.08 9.75
C LEU A 61 -7.44 10.35 10.18
N LEU A 62 -6.67 9.29 10.44
CA LEU A 62 -5.28 9.37 10.87
C LEU A 62 -4.38 10.04 9.83
N ALA A 63 -4.62 9.79 8.54
CA ALA A 63 -3.87 10.39 7.43
C ALA A 63 -4.00 11.93 7.35
N LYS A 64 -4.90 12.54 8.14
CA LYS A 64 -5.07 13.99 8.23
C LYS A 64 -4.27 14.63 9.36
N VAL A 65 -3.64 13.83 10.21
CA VAL A 65 -2.79 14.30 11.31
C VAL A 65 -1.33 14.24 10.85
N ALA A 66 -0.62 15.36 11.00
CA ALA A 66 0.79 15.40 10.66
C ALA A 66 1.59 14.50 11.64
N PRO A 67 2.46 13.61 11.15
CA PRO A 67 3.30 12.79 12.02
C PRO A 67 4.20 13.65 12.92
N GLU A 68 4.56 14.86 12.49
CA GLU A 68 5.35 15.82 13.26
C GLU A 68 4.62 16.29 14.53
N ASP A 69 3.30 16.50 14.47
CA ASP A 69 2.50 16.90 15.63
C ASP A 69 2.50 15.80 16.71
N ILE A 70 2.54 14.54 16.28
CA ILE A 70 2.63 13.36 17.16
C ILE A 70 4.01 13.30 17.81
N VAL A 71 5.09 13.44 17.01
CA VAL A 71 6.47 13.40 17.52
C VAL A 71 6.74 14.52 18.53
N GLU A 72 6.23 15.72 18.28
CA GLU A 72 6.36 16.86 19.20
C GLU A 72 5.78 16.55 20.59
N ARG A 73 4.63 15.85 20.64
CA ARG A 73 3.92 15.49 21.88
C ARG A 73 4.44 14.21 22.51
N HIS A 74 5.02 13.34 21.69
CA HIS A 74 5.50 12.02 22.08
C HIS A 74 6.90 11.75 21.51
N PRO A 75 7.97 12.29 22.13
CA PRO A 75 9.33 12.16 21.61
C PRO A 75 9.86 10.72 21.46
N GLY A 76 9.23 9.75 22.11
CA GLY A 76 9.53 8.33 21.96
C GLY A 76 8.89 7.65 20.74
N VAL A 77 8.04 8.35 19.99
CA VAL A 77 7.39 7.82 18.80
C VAL A 77 8.22 8.18 17.56
N VAL A 78 8.55 7.16 16.76
CA VAL A 78 9.35 7.31 15.55
C VAL A 78 8.47 7.03 14.32
N PRO A 79 8.21 8.03 13.46
CA PRO A 79 7.44 7.80 12.23
C PRO A 79 8.24 7.04 11.18
N ALA A 80 7.57 6.16 10.46
CA ALA A 80 8.14 5.50 9.29
C ALA A 80 8.00 6.39 8.04
N THR A 81 9.04 6.46 7.22
CA THR A 81 9.04 7.25 5.97
C THR A 81 8.92 6.34 4.76
N VAL A 82 7.76 6.38 4.10
CA VAL A 82 7.41 5.48 2.99
C VAL A 82 7.12 6.27 1.72
N ALA A 83 7.88 6.00 0.67
CA ALA A 83 7.64 6.49 -0.67
C ALA A 83 6.87 5.44 -1.48
N VAL A 84 5.85 5.84 -2.24
CA VAL A 84 5.00 4.91 -2.99
C VAL A 84 4.99 5.30 -4.47
N THR A 85 5.13 4.32 -5.35
CA THR A 85 4.89 4.46 -6.79
C THR A 85 4.16 3.23 -7.31
N GLY A 86 3.63 3.28 -8.53
CA GLY A 86 2.97 2.14 -9.12
C GLY A 86 2.50 2.32 -10.56
N HIS A 87 1.97 1.24 -11.12
CA HIS A 87 1.26 1.24 -12.40
C HIS A 87 -0.13 1.89 -12.23
N GLY A 88 -0.92 1.40 -11.28
CA GLY A 88 -2.22 1.97 -10.94
C GLY A 88 -2.16 3.24 -10.08
N THR A 89 -3.33 3.80 -9.76
CA THR A 89 -3.46 4.89 -8.78
C THR A 89 -3.15 4.38 -7.37
N VAL A 90 -2.17 4.97 -6.69
CA VAL A 90 -1.70 4.49 -5.37
C VAL A 90 -2.36 5.22 -4.18
N ASP A 91 -3.19 6.23 -4.40
CA ASP A 91 -3.86 7.00 -3.34
C ASP A 91 -4.74 6.13 -2.44
N GLY A 92 -5.32 5.06 -3.00
CA GLY A 92 -6.11 4.08 -2.25
C GLY A 92 -5.34 3.38 -1.13
N LEU A 93 -4.00 3.37 -1.20
CA LEU A 93 -3.13 2.75 -0.19
C LEU A 93 -2.96 3.62 1.07
N THR A 94 -3.17 4.93 1.00
CA THR A 94 -2.83 5.85 2.10
C THR A 94 -3.53 5.45 3.40
N ALA A 95 -4.84 5.25 3.34
CA ALA A 95 -5.63 4.90 4.51
C ALA A 95 -5.26 3.52 5.11
N PRO A 96 -5.27 2.40 4.36
CA PRO A 96 -4.93 1.10 4.94
C PRO A 96 -3.49 1.05 5.46
N LEU A 97 -2.52 1.66 4.78
CA LEU A 97 -1.13 1.71 5.25
C LEU A 97 -0.99 2.54 6.53
N THR A 98 -1.65 3.70 6.59
CA THR A 98 -1.65 4.54 7.81
C THR A 98 -2.27 3.80 8.99
N ALA A 99 -3.40 3.13 8.77
CA ALA A 99 -4.07 2.37 9.83
C ALA A 99 -3.21 1.21 10.33
N GLU A 100 -2.58 0.45 9.42
CA GLU A 100 -1.77 -0.69 9.85
C GLU A 100 -0.52 -0.25 10.61
N LEU A 101 0.21 0.76 10.14
CA LEU A 101 1.39 1.28 10.85
C LEU A 101 1.00 1.88 12.21
N ALA A 102 -0.08 2.66 12.26
CA ALA A 102 -0.56 3.25 13.50
C ALA A 102 -1.06 2.19 14.51
N ARG A 103 -1.56 1.03 14.04
CA ARG A 103 -1.91 -0.11 14.89
C ARG A 103 -0.71 -0.67 15.64
N HIS A 104 0.49 -0.49 15.09
CA HIS A 104 1.77 -0.82 15.72
C HIS A 104 2.46 0.40 16.38
N GLY A 105 1.75 1.53 16.50
CA GLY A 105 2.30 2.74 17.12
C GLY A 105 3.25 3.55 16.23
N ILE A 106 3.27 3.30 14.92
CA ILE A 106 4.19 3.92 13.96
C ILE A 106 3.41 4.93 13.11
N PRO A 107 3.59 6.26 13.31
CA PRO A 107 3.03 7.25 12.40
C PRO A 107 3.64 7.13 11.01
N LEU A 108 2.88 7.48 9.97
CA LEU A 108 3.33 7.40 8.59
C LEU A 108 3.69 8.79 8.04
N ARG A 109 4.95 8.96 7.61
CA ARG A 109 5.34 9.99 6.63
C ARG A 109 5.28 9.37 5.24
N ARG A 110 4.43 9.90 4.37
CA ARG A 110 4.23 9.35 3.03
C ARG A 110 4.54 10.36 1.93
N SER A 111 5.21 9.87 0.90
CA SER A 111 5.23 10.48 -0.43
C SER A 111 4.64 9.50 -1.45
N ALA A 112 3.94 9.99 -2.47
CA ALA A 112 3.36 9.16 -3.52
C ALA A 112 3.60 9.78 -4.89
N GLY A 113 3.92 8.94 -5.87
CA GLY A 113 4.04 9.32 -7.27
C GLY A 113 2.69 9.34 -7.98
N ASP A 114 2.70 9.88 -9.20
CA ASP A 114 1.53 9.92 -10.07
C ASP A 114 1.16 8.52 -10.61
N HIS A 115 0.00 8.44 -11.26
CA HIS A 115 -0.42 7.23 -11.98
C HIS A 115 0.60 6.83 -13.06
N ASP A 116 0.91 5.53 -13.13
CA ASP A 116 1.87 4.91 -14.06
C ASP A 116 3.27 5.55 -14.06
N ALA A 117 3.66 6.14 -12.91
CA ALA A 117 4.94 6.82 -12.77
C ALA A 117 6.10 5.90 -12.42
N TRP A 118 5.85 4.64 -12.03
CA TRP A 118 6.84 3.72 -11.45
C TRP A 118 8.15 3.62 -12.23
N ARG A 119 8.09 3.59 -13.56
CA ARG A 119 9.27 3.49 -14.41
C ARG A 119 10.12 4.76 -14.34
N ARG A 120 9.46 5.92 -14.42
CA ARG A 120 10.12 7.24 -14.31
C ARG A 120 10.70 7.41 -12.91
N ASP A 121 9.91 7.13 -11.87
CA ASP A 121 10.31 7.32 -10.49
C ASP A 121 11.49 6.42 -10.09
N LEU A 122 11.53 5.16 -10.53
CA LEU A 122 12.67 4.27 -10.25
C LEU A 122 13.90 4.57 -11.11
N GLN A 123 13.72 5.17 -12.30
CA GLN A 123 14.83 5.53 -13.17
C GLN A 123 15.52 6.83 -12.77
N ASP A 124 14.75 7.81 -12.27
CA ASP A 124 15.23 9.12 -11.86
C ASP A 124 15.64 9.13 -10.39
N THR A 125 16.94 9.26 -10.13
CA THR A 125 17.48 9.34 -8.76
C THR A 125 17.15 10.65 -8.04
N GLY A 126 16.57 11.63 -8.74
CA GLY A 126 15.97 12.83 -8.14
C GLY A 126 14.51 12.65 -7.71
N SER A 127 13.90 11.48 -7.93
CA SER A 127 12.51 11.24 -7.58
C SER A 127 12.28 11.12 -6.06
N HIS A 128 11.02 11.15 -5.64
CA HIS A 128 10.64 11.00 -4.23
C HIS A 128 11.02 9.64 -3.64
N LEU A 129 11.26 8.61 -4.46
CA LEU A 129 11.71 7.30 -3.99
C LEU A 129 13.13 7.36 -3.41
N TYR A 130 13.96 8.25 -3.93
CA TYR A 130 15.36 8.43 -3.53
C TYR A 130 15.55 9.56 -2.51
N ALA A 131 14.45 10.16 -2.04
CA ALA A 131 14.50 11.25 -1.09
C ALA A 131 15.26 10.85 0.20
N PRO A 132 16.11 11.73 0.76
CA PRO A 132 16.80 11.45 2.02
C PRO A 132 15.83 11.07 3.13
N GLY A 133 16.13 9.98 3.84
CA GLY A 133 15.31 9.48 4.94
C GLY A 133 14.15 8.58 4.51
N THR A 134 13.97 8.28 3.21
CA THR A 134 13.05 7.21 2.76
C THR A 134 13.54 5.87 3.29
N GLU A 135 12.73 5.23 4.14
CA GLU A 135 13.04 3.92 4.71
C GLU A 135 12.51 2.79 3.83
N LEU A 136 11.33 3.00 3.22
CA LEU A 136 10.66 2.06 2.33
C LEU A 136 10.25 2.74 1.04
N ALA A 137 10.64 2.19 -0.11
CA ALA A 137 10.11 2.53 -1.42
C ALA A 137 9.19 1.39 -1.88
N LEU A 138 7.88 1.61 -1.88
CA LEU A 138 6.88 0.64 -2.32
C LEU A 138 6.59 0.85 -3.81
N CYS A 139 6.94 -0.14 -4.64
CA CYS A 139 6.59 -0.17 -6.05
C CYS A 139 5.45 -1.16 -6.27
N LEU A 140 4.23 -0.63 -6.43
CA LEU A 140 3.00 -1.40 -6.57
C LEU A 140 2.65 -1.61 -8.05
N LEU A 141 2.83 -2.83 -8.49
CA LEU A 141 2.61 -3.26 -9.87
C LEU A 141 1.38 -4.15 -9.96
N ASP A 142 0.78 -4.22 -11.14
CA ASP A 142 -0.32 -5.12 -11.45
C ASP A 142 -0.08 -5.82 -12.78
N ALA A 143 -0.96 -6.76 -13.14
CA ALA A 143 -0.77 -7.58 -14.33
C ALA A 143 -0.71 -6.80 -15.65
N HIS A 144 -1.27 -5.59 -15.70
CA HIS A 144 -1.33 -4.77 -16.91
C HIS A 144 0.05 -4.28 -17.37
N ILE A 145 1.06 -4.25 -16.49
CA ILE A 145 2.43 -3.96 -16.92
C ILE A 145 2.91 -4.94 -18.01
N ILE A 146 2.35 -6.15 -18.06
CA ILE A 146 2.62 -7.14 -19.11
C ILE A 146 1.55 -7.08 -20.20
N PHE A 147 0.26 -7.15 -19.80
CA PHE A 147 -0.82 -7.33 -20.76
C PHE A 147 -1.07 -6.13 -21.69
N ASP A 148 -0.76 -4.91 -21.25
CA ASP A 148 -0.95 -3.70 -22.06
C ASP A 148 0.10 -3.57 -23.19
N GLU A 149 1.18 -4.36 -23.14
CA GLU A 149 2.24 -4.37 -24.15
C GLU A 149 2.11 -5.51 -25.17
N LEU A 150 1.07 -6.35 -25.06
CA LEU A 150 0.90 -7.50 -25.94
C LEU A 150 0.27 -7.12 -27.29
N PRO A 151 0.65 -7.78 -28.40
CA PRO A 151 -0.05 -7.64 -29.67
C PRO A 151 -1.47 -8.22 -29.58
N LEU A 152 -2.39 -7.77 -30.43
CA LEU A 152 -3.74 -8.32 -30.52
C LEU A 152 -3.99 -9.03 -31.87
N PRO A 153 -4.44 -10.31 -31.87
CA PRO A 153 -4.59 -11.20 -30.71
C PRO A 153 -3.23 -11.66 -30.16
N TRP A 154 -3.14 -11.84 -28.84
CA TRP A 154 -1.93 -12.31 -28.16
C TRP A 154 -1.87 -13.83 -28.08
N ARG A 155 -0.66 -14.37 -27.92
CA ARG A 155 -0.39 -15.78 -27.63
C ARG A 155 0.39 -15.94 -26.33
N THR A 156 0.41 -17.15 -25.77
CA THR A 156 1.12 -17.46 -24.52
C THR A 156 2.62 -17.18 -24.63
N GLU A 157 3.21 -17.35 -25.80
CA GLU A 157 4.61 -17.01 -26.06
C GLU A 157 4.87 -15.50 -26.01
N ASP A 158 3.88 -14.68 -26.40
CA ASP A 158 3.98 -13.22 -26.30
C ASP A 158 4.00 -12.79 -24.83
N VAL A 159 3.18 -13.43 -23.99
CA VAL A 159 3.16 -13.19 -22.54
C VAL A 159 4.51 -13.59 -21.93
N ALA A 160 5.01 -14.79 -22.23
CA ALA A 160 6.28 -15.28 -21.69
C ALA A 160 7.45 -14.35 -22.06
N ARG A 161 7.52 -13.92 -23.32
CA ARG A 161 8.56 -12.99 -23.80
C ARG A 161 8.45 -11.62 -23.13
N THR A 162 7.25 -11.08 -23.01
CA THR A 162 7.01 -9.77 -22.39
C THR A 162 7.32 -9.82 -20.89
N ALA A 163 6.89 -10.87 -20.20
CA ALA A 163 7.18 -11.08 -18.79
C ALA A 163 8.69 -11.19 -18.50
N ALA A 164 9.44 -11.92 -19.33
CA ALA A 164 10.89 -11.98 -19.23
C ALA A 164 11.53 -10.60 -19.42
N GLY A 165 11.12 -9.85 -20.45
CA GLY A 165 11.60 -8.48 -20.66
C GLY A 165 11.25 -7.51 -19.53
N LYS A 166 10.08 -7.67 -18.89
CA LYS A 166 9.69 -6.91 -17.70
C LYS A 166 10.53 -7.26 -16.49
N LEU A 167 10.82 -8.54 -16.29
CA LEU A 167 11.68 -8.97 -15.19
C LEU A 167 13.09 -8.38 -15.35
N ASP A 168 13.67 -8.43 -16.56
CA ASP A 168 14.98 -7.82 -16.84
C ASP A 168 14.98 -6.30 -16.60
N LEU A 169 13.88 -5.61 -16.93
CA LEU A 169 13.73 -4.19 -16.65
C LEU A 169 13.67 -3.93 -15.14
N LEU A 170 12.86 -4.68 -14.41
CA LEU A 170 12.70 -4.54 -12.96
C LEU A 170 14.00 -4.86 -12.24
N ASP A 171 14.78 -5.84 -12.69
CA ASP A 171 16.09 -6.16 -12.16
C ASP A 171 17.06 -4.97 -12.28
N ARG A 172 17.13 -4.34 -13.46
CA ARG A 172 17.96 -3.12 -13.65
C ARG A 172 17.51 -1.95 -12.80
N LEU A 173 16.20 -1.76 -12.63
CA LEU A 173 15.66 -0.69 -11.80
C LEU A 173 15.91 -0.96 -10.31
N ALA A 174 15.79 -2.21 -9.87
CA ALA A 174 16.09 -2.63 -8.51
C ALA A 174 17.59 -2.45 -8.20
N ALA A 175 18.47 -2.87 -9.11
CA ALA A 175 19.91 -2.66 -8.96
C ALA A 175 20.28 -1.17 -8.89
N ARG A 176 19.65 -0.32 -9.69
CA ARG A 176 19.82 1.14 -9.60
C ARG A 176 19.36 1.69 -8.25
N TYR A 177 18.22 1.22 -7.76
CA TYR A 177 17.73 1.64 -6.45
C TYR A 177 18.65 1.15 -5.33
N ASP A 178 19.21 -0.06 -5.43
CA ASP A 178 20.20 -0.56 -4.47
C ASP A 178 21.48 0.30 -4.47
N GLU A 179 21.91 0.79 -5.64
CA GLU A 179 23.11 1.64 -5.76
C GLU A 179 22.91 3.07 -5.23
N HIS A 180 21.72 3.65 -5.36
CA HIS A 180 21.48 5.08 -5.10
C HIS A 180 20.43 5.38 -4.03
N GLY A 181 19.58 4.42 -3.69
CA GLY A 181 18.52 4.54 -2.69
C GLY A 181 19.06 4.42 -1.27
N GLY A 182 18.40 5.10 -0.33
CA GLY A 182 18.75 5.03 1.09
C GLY A 182 17.95 4.00 1.89
N GLY A 183 16.88 3.45 1.31
CA GLY A 183 15.93 2.58 1.99
C GLY A 183 15.79 1.20 1.35
N THR A 184 14.72 0.50 1.69
CA THR A 184 14.36 -0.81 1.13
C THR A 184 13.36 -0.65 -0.01
N LEU A 185 13.69 -1.15 -1.20
CA LEU A 185 12.73 -1.31 -2.29
C LEU A 185 11.85 -2.55 -2.03
N VAL A 186 10.54 -2.37 -2.07
CA VAL A 186 9.55 -3.43 -1.94
C VAL A 186 8.75 -3.54 -3.22
N LEU A 187 8.70 -4.73 -3.80
CA LEU A 187 7.89 -5.09 -4.95
C LEU A 187 6.83 -6.11 -4.52
N ASN A 188 5.60 -5.98 -5.02
CA ASN A 188 4.59 -7.02 -4.84
C ASN A 188 4.68 -8.09 -5.93
N THR A 189 4.29 -9.31 -5.59
CA THR A 189 3.98 -10.32 -6.61
C THR A 189 2.67 -9.98 -7.31
N LEU A 190 2.53 -10.44 -8.55
CA LEU A 190 1.39 -10.12 -9.39
C LEU A 190 0.43 -11.32 -9.46
N PRO A 191 -0.86 -11.15 -9.11
CA PRO A 191 -1.85 -12.19 -9.34
C PRO A 191 -2.15 -12.31 -10.84
N LEU A 192 -2.29 -13.54 -11.34
CA LEU A 192 -2.84 -13.77 -12.68
C LEU A 192 -4.35 -13.60 -12.62
N LEU A 193 -4.89 -12.56 -13.26
CA LEU A 193 -6.32 -12.30 -13.20
C LEU A 193 -7.11 -13.36 -13.99
N PRO A 194 -8.27 -13.82 -13.47
CA PRO A 194 -9.09 -14.84 -14.13
C PRO A 194 -9.44 -14.50 -15.58
N GLN A 195 -9.68 -13.22 -15.87
CA GLN A 195 -10.03 -12.72 -17.20
C GLN A 195 -9.01 -13.11 -18.27
N HIS A 196 -7.71 -13.12 -17.97
CA HIS A 196 -6.66 -13.47 -18.95
C HIS A 196 -6.61 -14.97 -19.19
N THR A 197 -6.79 -15.77 -18.13
CA THR A 197 -6.87 -17.23 -18.26
C THR A 197 -8.12 -17.65 -19.04
N GLN A 198 -9.25 -16.94 -18.88
CA GLN A 198 -10.52 -17.25 -19.53
C GLN A 198 -10.54 -16.90 -21.03
N GLN A 199 -9.61 -16.09 -21.51
CA GLN A 199 -9.43 -15.82 -22.95
C GLN A 199 -8.83 -17.02 -23.71
N LEU A 200 -8.26 -18.00 -22.99
CA LEU A 200 -7.66 -19.21 -23.56
C LEU A 200 -8.62 -20.40 -23.45
N ILE A 201 -8.95 -20.98 -24.60
CA ILE A 201 -9.93 -22.07 -24.68
C ILE A 201 -9.27 -23.42 -24.37
N ASP A 202 -8.05 -23.65 -24.85
CA ASP A 202 -7.38 -24.94 -24.72
C ASP A 202 -6.54 -25.05 -23.43
N HIS A 203 -6.45 -26.28 -22.91
CA HIS A 203 -5.76 -26.56 -21.66
C HIS A 203 -4.24 -26.31 -21.75
N ARG A 204 -3.64 -26.53 -22.93
CA ARG A 204 -2.20 -26.35 -23.13
C ARG A 204 -1.83 -24.88 -22.95
N SER A 205 -2.49 -23.97 -23.67
CA SER A 205 -2.26 -22.53 -23.55
C SER A 205 -2.48 -22.04 -22.11
N ARG A 206 -3.52 -22.51 -21.42
CA ARG A 206 -3.75 -22.16 -20.00
C ARG A 206 -2.61 -22.61 -19.08
N THR A 207 -2.05 -23.79 -19.36
CA THR A 207 -0.90 -24.33 -18.61
C THR A 207 0.35 -23.51 -18.88
N GLU A 208 0.64 -23.21 -20.14
CA GLU A 208 1.78 -22.40 -20.57
C GLU A 208 1.74 -20.99 -19.97
N LEU A 209 0.58 -20.32 -20.02
CA LEU A 209 0.38 -19.03 -19.34
C LEU A 209 0.66 -19.14 -17.83
N SER A 210 0.15 -20.19 -17.19
CA SER A 210 0.32 -20.38 -15.74
C SER A 210 1.75 -20.69 -15.35
N ILE A 211 2.53 -21.33 -16.23
CA ILE A 211 3.98 -21.55 -16.03
C ILE A 211 4.71 -20.22 -16.13
N ALA A 212 4.56 -19.51 -17.26
CA ALA A 212 5.22 -18.24 -17.50
C ALA A 212 4.94 -17.21 -16.38
N TRP A 213 3.70 -17.17 -15.89
CA TRP A 213 3.33 -16.27 -14.80
C TRP A 213 3.96 -16.63 -13.44
N ARG A 214 4.11 -17.93 -13.15
CA ARG A 214 4.80 -18.38 -11.94
C ARG A 214 6.29 -18.11 -12.03
N GLU A 215 6.89 -18.35 -13.19
CA GLU A 215 8.30 -18.04 -13.44
C GLU A 215 8.59 -16.54 -13.26
N PHE A 216 7.73 -15.68 -13.78
CA PHE A 216 7.82 -14.23 -13.56
C PHE A 216 7.78 -13.87 -12.06
N ASN A 217 6.82 -14.39 -11.31
CA ASN A 217 6.72 -14.13 -9.86
C ASN A 217 7.89 -14.71 -9.06
N ILE A 218 8.39 -15.90 -9.42
CA ILE A 218 9.62 -16.46 -8.84
C ILE A 218 10.80 -15.56 -9.15
N GLY A 219 10.86 -14.99 -10.35
CA GLY A 219 11.84 -13.98 -10.74
C GLY A 219 11.80 -12.76 -9.84
N LEU A 220 10.62 -12.18 -9.61
CA LEU A 220 10.45 -11.04 -8.69
C LEU A 220 10.97 -11.34 -7.28
N LEU A 221 10.70 -12.55 -6.77
CA LEU A 221 11.17 -12.98 -5.44
C LEU A 221 12.69 -13.22 -5.37
N ARG A 222 13.37 -13.32 -6.52
CA ARG A 222 14.82 -13.51 -6.63
C ARG A 222 15.59 -12.21 -6.87
N LEU A 223 14.90 -11.12 -7.16
CA LEU A 223 15.53 -9.81 -7.18
C LEU A 223 16.22 -9.57 -5.83
N PRO A 224 17.38 -8.90 -5.81
CA PRO A 224 18.25 -8.85 -4.63
C PRO A 224 17.43 -8.46 -3.39
N PRO A 225 17.54 -9.25 -2.31
CA PRO A 225 16.83 -8.93 -1.08
C PRO A 225 17.36 -7.60 -0.53
N PRO A 226 16.54 -6.84 0.20
CA PRO A 226 16.98 -5.58 0.78
C PRO A 226 18.22 -5.78 1.67
N PRO A 227 19.13 -4.78 1.72
CA PRO A 227 20.24 -4.82 2.64
C PRO A 227 19.72 -4.99 4.09
N PRO A 228 20.42 -5.76 4.95
CA PRO A 228 20.00 -5.94 6.33
C PRO A 228 19.95 -4.58 7.05
N PRO A 229 19.06 -4.42 8.06
CA PRO A 229 18.99 -3.18 8.81
C PRO A 229 20.36 -2.85 9.42
N PRO A 230 20.72 -1.56 9.51
CA PRO A 230 21.97 -1.16 10.15
C PRO A 230 21.99 -1.67 11.61
N PRO A 231 23.16 -2.08 12.12
CA PRO A 231 23.27 -2.50 13.51
C PRO A 231 22.83 -1.35 14.44
N PRO A 232 22.19 -1.65 15.58
CA PRO A 232 21.84 -0.62 16.56
C PRO A 232 23.10 0.11 17.05
N PRO A 233 22.99 1.39 17.44
CA PRO A 233 24.11 2.19 17.93
C PRO A 233 24.74 1.64 19.21
#